data_AF-A0A4R5PEX7-F1
#
_entry.id   AF-A0A4R5PEX7-F1
#
_cell.length_a   1.000
_cell.length_b   1.000
_cell.length_c   1.000
_cell.angle_alpha   90.00
_cell.angle_beta   90.00
_cell.angle_gamma   90.00
#
_symmetry.space_group_name_H-M   'P 1'
#
loop_
_entity.id
_entity.type
_entity.pdbx_description
1 polymer ?
#
loop_
_entity_poly.entity_id
_entity_poly.type
_entity_poly.pdbx_seq_one_letter_code
_entity_poly.pdbx_strand_id
1 'polypeptide(L)'
;MATVWVSTTTAEVDADADRPGDHWQGVGVIDTSAQSDFYTHIQQYIGVRKTAKGKPEFYLSGDPDSAWVQQVKDSAGAPPPFWILINPYGSGQIHYSTGSIKYLLGADKATIVHALTRRAPEPHPGLLVRPAMLAVKLKRRAGDLFVPCRTR
;
A
#
# COMPACT_ATOMS: atom_id res chain seq x y z
N MET A 1 -6.75 -5.40 -8.25
CA MET A 1 -5.45 -4.87 -7.82
C MET A 1 -5.71 -3.63 -6.98
N ALA A 2 -4.93 -3.41 -5.92
CA ALA A 2 -5.00 -2.21 -5.12
C ALA A 2 -3.92 -1.22 -5.58
N THR A 3 -4.24 0.06 -5.76
CA THR A 3 -3.23 1.08 -6.10
C THR A 3 -2.58 1.64 -4.84
N VAL A 4 -1.30 1.96 -4.92
CA VAL A 4 -0.49 2.41 -3.79
C VAL A 4 0.12 3.76 -4.07
N TRP A 5 0.02 4.63 -3.07
CA TRP A 5 0.63 5.95 -3.04
C TRP A 5 1.54 6.08 -1.82
N VAL A 6 2.61 6.85 -1.97
CA VAL A 6 3.55 7.12 -0.88
C VAL A 6 3.78 8.61 -0.69
N SER A 7 4.08 8.99 0.53
CA SER A 7 4.52 10.33 0.90
C SER A 7 5.67 10.22 1.90
N THR A 8 6.77 10.93 1.65
CA THR A 8 7.93 10.96 2.57
C THR A 8 7.84 12.10 3.58
N THR A 9 6.94 13.07 3.37
CA THR A 9 6.87 14.33 4.11
C THR A 9 5.74 14.34 5.14
N THR A 10 4.49 14.10 4.71
CA THR A 10 3.29 14.21 5.55
C THR A 10 2.30 13.06 5.34
N ALA A 11 1.47 12.81 6.35
CA ALA A 11 0.37 11.84 6.31
C ALA A 11 -0.98 12.47 5.95
N GLU A 12 -1.02 13.79 5.78
CA GLU A 12 -2.25 14.51 5.44
C GLU A 12 -2.80 14.02 4.11
N VAL A 13 -4.11 13.95 3.99
CA VAL A 13 -4.76 13.51 2.74
C VAL A 13 -5.74 14.59 2.36
N ASP A 14 -5.46 15.26 1.24
CA ASP A 14 -6.35 16.21 0.59
C ASP A 14 -6.80 15.59 -0.72
N ALA A 15 -7.61 14.54 -0.57
CA ALA A 15 -8.02 13.69 -1.67
C ALA A 15 -9.09 14.37 -2.53
N ASP A 16 -8.86 14.39 -3.83
CA ASP A 16 -9.84 14.70 -4.85
C ASP A 16 -10.44 13.41 -5.47
N ALA A 17 -11.20 13.56 -6.55
CA ALA A 17 -11.88 12.46 -7.24
C ALA A 17 -10.93 11.40 -7.82
N ASP A 18 -9.66 11.71 -8.07
CA ASP A 18 -8.73 10.80 -8.74
C ASP A 18 -7.39 10.63 -8.00
N ARG A 19 -6.99 11.59 -7.17
CA ARG A 19 -5.69 11.67 -6.53
C ARG A 19 -5.82 11.98 -5.03
N PRO A 20 -4.89 11.47 -4.20
CA PRO A 20 -4.91 11.70 -2.76
C PRO A 20 -4.27 13.02 -2.29
N GLY A 21 -3.81 13.86 -3.22
CA GLY A 21 -3.15 15.16 -2.97
C GLY A 21 -1.74 15.23 -3.57
N ASP A 22 -1.20 16.45 -3.69
CA ASP A 22 0.03 16.73 -4.47
C ASP A 22 1.31 16.10 -3.92
N HIS A 23 1.38 15.87 -2.60
CA HIS A 23 2.55 15.29 -1.95
C HIS A 23 2.55 13.75 -1.98
N TRP A 24 1.50 13.14 -2.52
CA TRP A 24 1.39 11.70 -2.70
C TRP A 24 1.82 11.30 -4.10
N GLN A 25 2.73 10.33 -4.18
CA GLN A 25 3.24 9.80 -5.43
C GLN A 25 2.67 8.41 -5.67
N GLY A 26 2.09 8.18 -6.85
CA GLY A 26 1.69 6.84 -7.28
C GLY A 26 2.94 5.99 -7.52
N VAL A 27 3.02 4.83 -6.85
CA VAL A 27 4.23 3.98 -6.90
C VAL A 27 3.96 2.59 -7.44
N GLY A 28 2.72 2.25 -7.76
CA GLY A 28 2.36 0.96 -8.34
C GLY A 28 1.18 0.30 -7.65
N VAL A 29 1.18 -1.02 -7.63
CA VAL A 29 0.01 -1.82 -7.26
C VAL A 29 0.33 -3.02 -6.38
N ILE A 30 -0.66 -3.44 -5.59
CA ILE A 30 -0.66 -4.71 -4.88
C ILE A 30 -1.59 -5.65 -5.63
N ASP A 31 -1.06 -6.79 -6.05
CA ASP A 31 -1.89 -7.91 -6.44
C ASP A 31 -2.49 -8.56 -5.20
N THR A 32 -3.72 -8.17 -4.88
CA THR A 32 -4.46 -8.66 -3.72
C THR A 32 -4.77 -10.15 -3.78
N SER A 33 -4.74 -10.77 -4.96
CA SER A 33 -4.92 -12.22 -5.11
C SER A 33 -3.66 -12.98 -4.71
N ALA A 34 -2.49 -12.53 -5.17
CA ALA A 34 -1.20 -13.08 -4.80
C ALA A 34 -0.78 -12.73 -3.36
N GLN A 35 -1.30 -11.62 -2.81
CA GLN A 35 -1.03 -11.14 -1.45
C GLN A 35 -2.24 -11.41 -0.52
N SER A 36 -2.82 -12.61 -0.60
CA SER A 36 -4.07 -12.98 0.09
C SER A 36 -4.02 -12.78 1.61
N ASP A 37 -2.91 -13.12 2.26
CA ASP A 37 -2.71 -12.90 3.71
C ASP A 37 -2.78 -11.41 4.06
N PHE A 38 -2.07 -10.56 3.30
CA PHE A 38 -2.13 -9.11 3.51
C PHE A 38 -3.54 -8.58 3.27
N TYR A 39 -4.22 -9.06 2.23
CA TYR A 39 -5.57 -8.64 1.90
C TYR A 39 -6.58 -8.94 3.04
N THR A 40 -6.32 -9.94 3.88
CA THR A 40 -7.14 -10.18 5.08
C THR A 40 -7.11 -9.03 6.08
N HIS A 41 -6.03 -8.24 6.16
CA HIS A 41 -5.96 -7.04 7.02
C HIS A 41 -6.87 -5.94 6.48
N ILE A 42 -6.92 -5.77 5.16
CA ILE A 42 -7.87 -4.85 4.51
C ILE A 42 -9.30 -5.29 4.77
N GLN A 43 -9.61 -6.57 4.57
CA GLN A 43 -10.94 -7.14 4.83
C GLN A 43 -11.36 -7.04 6.30
N GLN A 44 -10.40 -7.20 7.23
CA GLN A 44 -10.67 -7.01 8.66
C GLN A 44 -11.03 -5.56 8.96
N TYR A 45 -10.27 -4.61 8.40
CA TYR A 45 -10.51 -3.19 8.61
C TYR A 45 -11.90 -2.74 8.12
N ILE A 46 -12.34 -3.21 6.95
CA ILE A 46 -13.68 -2.87 6.42
C ILE A 46 -14.82 -3.72 7.01
N GLY A 47 -14.54 -4.55 8.02
CA GLY A 47 -15.55 -5.35 8.72
C GLY A 47 -16.07 -6.58 7.97
N VAL A 48 -15.54 -6.89 6.78
CA VAL A 48 -15.89 -8.11 6.02
C VAL A 48 -15.36 -9.37 6.72
N ARG A 49 -14.29 -9.23 7.52
CA ARG A 49 -13.65 -10.33 8.23
C ARG A 49 -13.41 -9.97 9.71
N LYS A 50 -13.51 -10.95 10.60
CA LYS A 50 -13.25 -10.74 12.05
C LYS A 50 -11.75 -10.68 12.40
N THR A 51 -10.92 -11.45 11.72
CA THR A 51 -9.49 -11.61 12.03
C THR A 51 -8.63 -11.54 10.76
N ALA A 52 -7.48 -10.88 10.84
CA ALA A 52 -6.45 -10.95 9.81
C ALA A 52 -5.47 -12.12 10.03
N LYS A 53 -4.82 -12.55 8.95
CA LYS A 53 -3.81 -13.60 8.94
C LYS A 53 -2.42 -13.02 8.69
N GLY A 54 -1.40 -13.68 9.26
CA GLY A 54 0.00 -13.36 9.00
C GLY A 54 0.44 -11.97 9.47
N LYS A 55 1.65 -11.60 9.05
CA LYS A 55 2.24 -10.28 9.33
C LYS A 55 1.66 -9.22 8.37
N PRO A 56 1.58 -7.95 8.78
CA PRO A 56 1.10 -6.86 7.93
C PRO A 56 2.21 -6.39 6.96
N GLU A 57 2.63 -7.32 6.10
CA GLU A 57 3.70 -7.13 5.13
C GLU A 57 3.26 -7.67 3.77
N PHE A 58 3.73 -7.03 2.68
CA PHE A 58 3.35 -7.38 1.32
C PHE A 58 4.40 -6.99 0.29
N TYR A 59 4.34 -7.63 -0.87
CA TYR A 59 5.09 -7.18 -2.03
C TYR A 59 4.29 -6.16 -2.83
N LEU A 60 4.88 -4.99 -3.02
CA LEU A 60 4.43 -3.96 -3.95
C LEU A 60 5.01 -4.30 -5.33
N SER A 61 4.14 -4.33 -6.34
CA SER A 61 4.56 -4.28 -7.74
C SER A 61 4.79 -2.82 -8.09
N GLY A 62 6.02 -2.36 -7.90
CA GLY A 62 6.43 -0.98 -8.08
C GLY A 62 6.48 -0.60 -9.55
N ASP A 63 5.97 0.59 -9.86
CA ASP A 63 6.10 1.21 -11.17
C ASP A 63 7.57 1.60 -11.41
N PRO A 64 8.26 1.01 -12.40
CA PRO A 64 9.67 1.31 -12.64
C PRO A 64 9.93 2.75 -13.09
N ASP A 65 8.91 3.47 -13.57
CA ASP A 65 9.04 4.88 -13.96
C ASP A 65 8.82 5.84 -12.78
N SER A 66 8.40 5.31 -11.61
CA SER A 66 8.26 6.11 -10.40
C SER A 66 9.61 6.48 -9.81
N ALA A 67 9.85 7.79 -9.65
CA ALA A 67 11.09 8.32 -9.06
C ALA A 67 11.37 7.75 -7.67
N TRP A 68 10.32 7.58 -6.85
CA TRP A 68 10.46 6.97 -5.52
C TRP A 68 10.88 5.50 -5.61
N VAL A 69 10.32 4.73 -6.56
CA VAL A 69 10.68 3.31 -6.76
C VAL A 69 12.15 3.19 -7.20
N GLN A 70 12.59 4.04 -8.13
CA GLN A 70 13.97 4.08 -8.58
C GLN A 70 14.91 4.42 -7.41
N GLN A 71 14.59 5.47 -6.64
CA GLN A 71 15.38 5.86 -5.47
C GLN A 71 15.49 4.73 -4.43
N VAL A 72 14.40 4.01 -4.17
CA VAL A 72 14.39 2.88 -3.24
C VAL A 72 15.28 1.74 -3.73
N LYS A 73 15.29 1.45 -5.03
CA LYS A 73 16.13 0.40 -5.62
C LYS A 73 17.61 0.74 -5.60
N ASP A 74 17.94 2.01 -5.85
CA ASP A 74 19.32 2.48 -5.95
C ASP A 74 19.94 2.79 -4.58
N SER A 75 19.11 2.87 -3.53
CA SER A 75 19.56 3.08 -2.17
C SER A 75 20.39 1.89 -1.66
N ALA A 76 21.68 2.13 -1.40
CA ALA A 76 22.59 1.15 -0.82
C ALA A 76 22.25 0.77 0.64
N GLY A 77 21.33 1.50 1.28
CA GLY A 77 20.84 1.24 2.63
C GLY A 77 19.31 1.16 2.71
N ALA A 78 18.79 0.88 3.91
CA ALA A 78 17.34 0.87 4.15
C ALA A 78 16.77 2.28 3.86
N PRO A 79 15.84 2.41 2.89
CA PRO A 79 15.20 3.69 2.59
C PRO A 79 14.53 4.28 3.84
N PRO A 80 14.47 5.61 3.99
CA PRO A 80 13.75 6.25 5.08
C PRO A 80 12.29 5.77 5.16
N PRO A 81 11.71 5.66 6.38
CA PRO A 81 10.30 5.34 6.54
C PRO A 81 9.39 6.36 5.85
N PHE A 82 8.27 5.89 5.31
CA PHE A 82 7.35 6.68 4.48
C PHE A 82 5.90 6.43 4.87
N TRP A 83 5.05 7.42 4.64
CA TRP A 83 3.59 7.25 4.72
C TRP A 83 3.10 6.51 3.49
N ILE A 84 2.11 5.65 3.69
CA ILE A 84 1.52 4.84 2.63
C ILE A 84 0.02 4.99 2.64
N LEU A 85 -0.53 5.14 1.44
CA LEU A 85 -1.96 5.19 1.21
C LEU A 85 -2.32 4.12 0.19
N ILE A 86 -3.29 3.28 0.52
CA ILE A 86 -3.72 2.17 -0.32
C ILE A 86 -5.14 2.45 -0.75
N ASN A 87 -5.38 2.40 -2.06
CA ASN A 87 -6.73 2.33 -2.60
C ASN A 87 -7.01 0.86 -2.98
N PRO A 88 -7.76 0.12 -2.14
CA PRO A 88 -7.97 -1.30 -2.35
C PRO A 88 -8.86 -1.65 -3.55
N TYR A 89 -9.65 -0.70 -4.06
CA TYR A 89 -10.75 -0.99 -4.99
C TYR A 89 -10.79 -0.11 -6.25
N GLY A 90 -9.74 0.68 -6.50
CA GLY A 90 -9.63 1.50 -7.70
C GLY A 90 -10.49 2.77 -7.64
N SER A 91 -11.09 3.19 -8.75
CA SER A 91 -11.84 4.45 -8.82
C SER A 91 -13.10 4.49 -7.93
N GLY A 92 -13.57 3.34 -7.45
CA GLY A 92 -14.75 3.26 -6.58
C GLY A 92 -14.46 3.54 -5.11
N GLN A 93 -15.44 4.12 -4.42
CA GLN A 93 -15.49 4.13 -2.96
C GLN A 93 -16.24 2.89 -2.47
N ILE A 94 -15.78 2.29 -1.37
CA ILE A 94 -16.53 1.22 -0.71
C ILE A 94 -17.35 1.78 0.43
N HIS A 95 -18.65 1.51 0.38
CA HIS A 95 -19.57 1.71 1.49
C HIS A 95 -19.59 0.46 2.38
N TYR A 96 -19.43 0.65 3.68
CA TYR A 96 -19.46 -0.39 4.70
C TYR A 96 -20.21 0.12 5.93
N SER A 97 -20.44 -0.74 6.92
CA SER A 97 -21.37 -0.48 8.02
C SER A 97 -21.10 0.80 8.81
N THR A 98 -19.87 1.32 8.82
CA THR A 98 -19.48 2.51 9.58
C THR A 98 -19.10 3.72 8.72
N GLY A 99 -19.26 3.63 7.39
CA GLY A 99 -19.00 4.75 6.50
C GLY A 99 -18.59 4.35 5.09
N SER A 100 -17.90 5.26 4.42
CA SER A 100 -17.44 5.07 3.04
C SER A 100 -15.94 5.33 2.97
N ILE A 101 -15.18 4.45 2.34
CA ILE A 101 -13.73 4.55 2.26
C ILE A 101 -13.22 4.41 0.83
N LYS A 102 -12.38 5.35 0.44
CA LYS A 102 -11.65 5.32 -0.84
C LYS A 102 -10.19 4.94 -0.64
N TYR A 103 -9.59 5.45 0.44
CA TYR A 103 -8.20 5.26 0.77
C TYR A 103 -8.00 4.76 2.20
N LEU A 104 -7.07 3.83 2.36
CA LEU A 104 -6.56 3.33 3.64
C LEU A 104 -5.18 3.94 3.89
N LEU A 105 -5.08 4.82 4.87
CA LEU A 105 -3.80 5.37 5.31
C LEU A 105 -3.17 4.41 6.33
N GLY A 106 -1.89 4.08 6.16
CA GLY A 106 -1.13 3.36 7.17
C GLY A 106 -1.11 4.13 8.49
N ALA A 107 -1.38 3.45 9.60
CA ALA A 107 -1.47 4.11 10.92
C ALA A 107 -0.14 4.70 11.44
N ASP A 108 0.97 4.25 10.87
CA ASP A 108 2.32 4.78 11.07
C ASP A 108 3.15 4.62 9.78
N LYS A 109 4.34 5.21 9.73
CA LYS A 109 5.25 5.09 8.59
C LYS A 109 5.61 3.62 8.32
N ALA A 110 5.46 3.22 7.07
CA ALA A 110 5.90 1.94 6.55
C ALA A 110 7.40 1.96 6.25
N THR A 111 7.97 0.77 6.09
CA THR A 111 9.40 0.58 5.77
C THR A 111 9.58 -0.44 4.66
N ILE A 112 10.58 -0.23 3.81
CA ILE A 112 11.07 -1.27 2.90
C ILE A 112 11.96 -2.22 3.69
N VAL A 113 11.78 -3.52 3.46
CA VAL A 113 12.64 -4.57 4.02
C VAL A 113 13.30 -5.34 2.89
N HIS A 114 14.46 -5.95 3.16
CA HIS A 114 15.22 -6.65 2.13
C HIS A 114 14.46 -7.82 1.49
N ALA A 115 13.74 -8.59 2.32
CA ALA A 115 12.88 -9.67 1.87
C ALA A 115 11.79 -9.96 2.91
N LEU A 116 10.66 -10.49 2.45
CA LEU A 116 9.66 -11.09 3.33
C LEU A 116 9.97 -12.57 3.55
N THR A 117 9.35 -13.18 4.57
CA THR A 117 9.47 -14.63 4.80
C THR A 117 8.94 -15.44 3.60
N ARG A 118 7.98 -14.88 2.85
CA ARG A 118 7.46 -15.48 1.61
C ARG A 118 8.23 -14.98 0.39
N ARG A 119 8.31 -15.81 -0.65
CA ARG A 119 8.91 -15.45 -1.94
C ARG A 119 8.13 -14.32 -2.62
N ALA A 120 8.83 -13.42 -3.28
CA ALA A 120 8.21 -12.41 -4.13
C ALA A 120 7.39 -13.09 -5.25
N PRO A 121 6.19 -12.57 -5.57
CA PRO A 121 5.46 -12.99 -6.77
C PRO A 121 6.34 -12.85 -8.00
N GLU A 122 6.28 -13.85 -8.88
CA GLU A 122 7.00 -13.80 -10.15
C GLU A 122 6.20 -12.95 -11.15
N PRO A 123 6.79 -11.89 -11.73
CA PRO A 123 6.12 -11.11 -12.77
C PRO A 123 5.80 -11.99 -13.99
N HIS A 124 4.65 -11.76 -14.62
CA HIS A 124 4.26 -12.52 -15.81
C HIS A 124 5.31 -12.32 -16.92
N PRO A 125 5.81 -13.40 -17.59
CA PRO A 125 6.89 -13.29 -18.56
C PRO A 125 6.54 -12.46 -19.82
N GLY A 126 5.25 -12.26 -20.09
CA GLY A 126 4.76 -11.45 -21.22
C GLY A 126 4.64 -9.95 -20.95
N LEU A 127 5.05 -9.47 -19.77
CA LEU A 127 5.03 -8.03 -19.47
C LEU A 127 6.13 -7.31 -20.24
N LEU A 128 5.75 -6.31 -21.04
CA LEU A 128 6.69 -5.42 -21.76
C LEU A 128 7.60 -4.66 -20.79
N VAL A 129 7.07 -4.29 -19.62
CA VAL A 129 7.77 -3.58 -18.57
C VAL A 129 7.73 -4.41 -17.30
N ARG A 130 8.91 -4.78 -16.77
CA ARG A 130 8.99 -5.58 -15.54
C ARG A 130 8.81 -4.68 -14.31
N PRO A 131 7.82 -4.96 -13.44
CA PRO A 131 7.65 -4.19 -12.21
C PRO A 131 8.81 -4.42 -11.25
N ALA A 132 9.08 -3.41 -10.43
CA ALA A 132 10.04 -3.51 -9.33
C ALA A 132 9.36 -4.12 -8.10
N MET A 133 9.69 -5.37 -7.76
CA MET A 133 9.11 -6.02 -6.60
C MET A 133 9.75 -5.49 -5.31
N LEU A 134 8.99 -4.73 -4.52
CA LEU A 134 9.44 -4.13 -3.27
C LEU A 134 8.74 -4.78 -2.08
N ALA A 135 9.50 -5.28 -1.10
CA ALA A 135 8.94 -5.82 0.13
C ALA A 135 8.64 -4.69 1.12
N VAL A 136 7.36 -4.49 1.42
CA VAL A 136 6.87 -3.43 2.31
C VAL A 136 6.35 -4.04 3.60
N LYS A 137 6.73 -3.43 4.74
CA LYS A 137 6.20 -3.75 6.06
C LYS A 137 5.45 -2.54 6.62
N LEU A 138 4.19 -2.77 7.00
CA LEU A 138 3.38 -1.77 7.70
C LEU A 138 3.61 -1.86 9.21
N LYS A 139 3.50 -0.71 9.87
CA LYS A 139 3.61 -0.60 11.32
C LYS A 139 2.25 -0.25 11.92
N ARG A 140 1.94 -0.88 13.05
CA ARG A 140 0.72 -0.59 13.81
C ARG A 140 0.95 0.58 14.76
N ARG A 141 -0.09 1.39 14.97
CA ARG A 141 -0.13 2.44 15.99
C ARG A 141 -1.38 2.25 16.85
N ALA A 142 -1.20 2.20 18.17
CA ALA A 142 -2.30 1.93 19.13
C ALA A 142 -3.12 0.66 18.81
N GLY A 143 -2.49 -0.35 18.18
CA GLY A 143 -3.15 -1.59 17.77
C GLY A 143 -3.71 -1.56 16.34
N ASP A 144 -3.97 -0.38 15.79
CA ASP A 144 -4.52 -0.20 14.45
C ASP A 144 -3.44 -0.26 13.37
N LEU A 145 -3.80 -0.86 12.23
CA LEU A 145 -2.94 -0.92 11.05
C LEU A 145 -3.23 0.20 10.05
N PHE A 146 -4.49 0.62 9.98
CA PHE A 146 -4.96 1.67 9.10
C PHE A 146 -5.73 2.72 9.88
N VAL A 147 -5.73 3.94 9.39
CA VAL A 147 -6.52 5.06 9.90
C VAL A 147 -7.51 5.47 8.80
N PRO A 148 -8.76 5.81 9.16
CA PRO A 148 -9.75 6.26 8.19
C PRO A 148 -9.31 7.60 7.57
N CYS A 149 -9.20 7.62 6.24
CA CYS A 149 -9.14 8.87 5.48
C CYS A 149 -10.54 9.25 5.06
N ARG A 150 -11.04 10.36 5.61
CA ARG A 150 -12.24 11.01 5.08
C ARG A 150 -11.82 11.78 3.84
N THR A 151 -12.34 11.37 2.69
CA THR A 151 -12.35 12.22 1.49
C THR A 151 -13.35 13.35 1.73
N ARG A 152 -13.01 14.57 1.28
CA ARG A 152 -13.94 15.70 1.33
C ARG A 152 -15.09 15.53 0.33
#